data_AF-A0A2D8QAP6-F1
#
_entry.id   AF-A0A2D8QAP6-F1
#
_cell.length_a   1.000
_cell.length_b   1.000
_cell.length_c   1.000
_cell.angle_alpha   90.00
_cell.angle_beta   90.00
_cell.angle_gamma   90.00
#
_symmetry.space_group_name_H-M   'P 1'
#
loop_
_entity.id
_entity.type
_entity.pdbx_description
1 polymer ?
#
loop_
_entity_poly.entity_id
_entity_poly.type
_entity_poly.pdbx_seq_one_letter_code
_entity_poly.pdbx_strand_id
1 'polypeptide(L)'
;MTETSYKVAAVQFEPTLYEKERNITRLLALVETAAQGGAKLIVTPEMGTTGYCWYDRAEVAPFVEPVPGPTTERFAVLAHAYDCYIVIGMPEVDPETNLYHNTAVLIGPDGVIGRHRKSHSYIAEPKWAVAGDEHAVFETPIGRIAMLVCMDIHFIETARLDALGGADVICHISNWLAERCPAPYWITRAFENGCYVIEANRWGLERTVEFSGGSCILGPDGSMEAVLDCGDGVVYGTVDLARARARKVLGEPVFAQRRPALYAELMTNTFLWNPLDFFRLYGYRALPQGGVFEVAAAQFTPGDDTAANLDRATRYAAEASAKGAVLLVLPEYALTGTAPANAVGLDGPEVARLVNIAIRHRLHIVAGLIEAEGEARYSTAVLVGPEGIVGRYRKIHLTTAEAGWATAGDEWTVFDLPFGRLGLLIGHDLAFPEAGRVLALRGVDVIAAPAAIAGRISFGHPGSKVAQNPPIPTGADPHHWLLFRVRAGENNVWLVAANHIDEAKGFAGKSGIFGPDSFAFPRSEAFIPEGEGLVTATIDTGTLPGSPYPTNVVRRKDLVAMRQVHHYLPLVRQD
;
A
#
# COMPACT_ATOMS: atom_id res chain seq x y z
N MET A 1 27.24 25.17 1.93
CA MET A 1 26.79 23.83 1.51
C MET A 1 25.84 23.38 2.58
N THR A 2 24.53 23.37 2.32
CA THR A 2 23.55 22.83 3.27
C THR A 2 23.83 21.36 3.47
N GLU A 3 23.98 20.93 4.72
CA GLU A 3 24.17 19.53 5.08
C GLU A 3 22.99 18.74 4.49
N THR A 4 23.27 17.76 3.62
CA THR A 4 22.22 17.00 2.91
C THR A 4 21.64 15.89 3.77
N SER A 5 22.20 15.67 4.97
CA SER A 5 21.85 14.62 5.90
C SER A 5 21.73 15.17 7.31
N TYR A 6 20.75 14.68 8.07
CA TYR A 6 20.53 15.06 9.46
C TYR A 6 19.92 13.92 10.27
N LYS A 7 20.16 13.97 11.59
CA LYS A 7 19.64 12.99 12.52
C LYS A 7 18.17 13.25 12.80
N VAL A 8 17.38 12.18 12.86
CA VAL A 8 15.95 12.22 13.18
C VAL A 8 15.64 11.30 14.34
N ALA A 9 14.50 11.53 14.99
CA ALA A 9 14.02 10.71 16.07
C ALA A 9 12.51 10.46 15.96
N ALA A 10 12.10 9.23 16.26
CA ALA A 10 10.71 8.91 16.56
C ALA A 10 10.59 8.52 18.04
N VAL A 11 9.57 9.04 18.71
CA VAL A 11 9.29 8.78 20.12
C VAL A 11 8.18 7.74 20.21
N GLN A 12 8.44 6.67 20.96
CA GLN A 12 7.41 5.74 21.41
C GLN A 12 6.99 6.11 22.82
N PHE A 13 5.70 6.27 23.06
CA PHE A 13 5.18 6.72 24.34
C PHE A 13 3.81 6.09 24.65
N GLU A 14 3.58 5.68 25.89
CA GLU A 14 2.27 5.29 26.40
C GLU A 14 1.59 6.48 27.12
N PRO A 15 0.69 7.22 26.44
CA PRO A 15 -0.09 8.25 27.11
C PRO A 15 -1.11 7.62 28.05
N THR A 16 -1.30 8.24 29.21
CA THR A 16 -2.34 7.85 30.17
C THR A 16 -3.58 8.71 29.94
N LEU A 17 -4.71 8.08 29.59
CA LEU A 17 -5.96 8.77 29.32
C LEU A 17 -6.35 9.70 30.49
N TYR A 18 -6.81 10.91 30.18
CA TYR A 18 -7.15 12.01 31.10
C TYR A 18 -6.00 12.69 31.84
N GLU A 19 -4.78 12.14 31.85
CA GLU A 19 -3.65 12.73 32.57
C GLU A 19 -2.81 13.67 31.67
N LYS A 20 -3.46 14.68 31.10
CA LYS A 20 -2.85 15.59 30.10
C LYS A 20 -1.54 16.22 30.55
N GLU A 21 -1.48 16.78 31.77
CA GLU A 21 -0.25 17.40 32.26
C GLU A 21 0.89 16.41 32.48
N ARG A 22 0.59 15.19 32.97
CA ARG A 22 1.58 14.11 33.07
C ARG A 22 2.10 13.75 31.69
N ASN A 23 1.20 13.55 30.73
CA ASN A 23 1.54 13.15 29.37
C ASN A 23 2.43 14.19 28.70
N ILE A 24 2.04 15.47 28.72
CA ILE A 24 2.84 16.56 28.15
C ILE A 24 4.22 16.63 28.83
N THR A 25 4.28 16.55 30.17
CA THR A 25 5.55 16.61 30.90
C THR A 25 6.48 15.44 30.55
N ARG A 26 5.94 14.23 30.45
CA ARG A 26 6.70 13.03 30.05
C ARG A 26 7.16 13.12 28.59
N LEU A 27 6.30 13.60 27.71
CA LEU A 27 6.59 13.72 26.29
C LEU A 27 7.66 14.80 26.03
N LEU A 28 7.60 15.93 26.72
CA LEU A 28 8.64 16.96 26.71
C LEU A 28 10.01 16.40 27.11
N ALA A 29 10.06 15.55 28.15
CA ALA A 29 11.33 14.93 28.58
C ALA A 29 11.91 13.96 27.54
N LEU A 30 11.05 13.19 26.84
CA LEU A 30 11.47 12.32 25.74
C LEU A 30 11.95 13.11 24.53
N VAL A 31 11.25 14.20 24.19
CA VAL A 31 11.64 15.12 23.11
C VAL A 31 12.95 15.82 23.45
N GLU A 32 13.13 16.29 24.68
CA GLU A 32 14.40 16.87 25.13
C GLU A 32 15.54 15.84 25.05
N THR A 33 15.28 14.58 25.45
CA THR A 33 16.27 13.49 25.29
C THR A 33 16.64 13.31 23.81
N ALA A 34 15.66 13.32 22.91
CA ALA A 34 15.87 13.22 21.47
C ALA A 34 16.71 14.39 20.92
N ALA A 35 16.39 15.61 21.36
CA ALA A 35 17.09 16.84 20.97
C ALA A 35 18.54 16.87 21.48
N GLN A 36 18.78 16.49 22.75
CA GLN A 36 20.12 16.31 23.31
C GLN A 36 20.90 15.21 22.60
N GLY A 37 20.20 14.18 22.09
CA GLY A 37 20.75 13.16 21.20
C GLY A 37 21.12 13.67 19.81
N GLY A 38 20.88 14.95 19.50
CA GLY A 38 21.24 15.62 18.25
C GLY A 38 20.20 15.50 17.14
N ALA A 39 18.97 15.04 17.44
CA ALA A 39 17.91 14.96 16.44
C ALA A 39 17.45 16.37 16.01
N LYS A 40 17.40 16.60 14.69
CA LYS A 40 16.89 17.84 14.08
C LYS A 40 15.41 17.77 13.74
N LEU A 41 14.86 16.58 13.57
CA LEU A 41 13.42 16.33 13.44
C LEU A 41 13.00 15.25 14.44
N ILE A 42 12.03 15.56 15.29
CA ILE A 42 11.55 14.71 16.37
C ILE A 42 10.05 14.52 16.20
N VAL A 43 9.60 13.28 16.05
CA VAL A 43 8.20 12.95 15.83
C VAL A 43 7.66 12.22 17.06
N THR A 44 6.48 12.60 17.53
CA THR A 44 5.83 12.00 18.70
C THR A 44 4.45 11.41 18.36
N PRO A 45 3.92 10.48 19.18
CA PRO A 45 2.70 9.76 18.81
C PRO A 45 1.44 10.61 18.66
N GLU A 46 0.49 10.06 17.89
CA GLU A 46 -0.87 10.59 17.75
C GLU A 46 -1.54 10.71 19.12
N MET A 47 -2.16 11.85 19.41
CA MET A 47 -2.85 12.08 20.69
C MET A 47 -1.98 11.79 21.94
N GLY A 48 -0.64 11.86 21.79
CA GLY A 48 0.33 11.59 22.84
C GLY A 48 0.21 12.53 24.04
N THR A 49 -0.50 13.64 23.89
CA THR A 49 -0.77 14.61 24.96
C THR A 49 -1.91 14.19 25.87
N THR A 50 -2.82 13.29 25.46
CA THR A 50 -4.11 13.09 26.15
C THR A 50 -4.59 11.64 26.25
N GLY A 51 -4.14 10.75 25.37
CA GLY A 51 -4.79 9.45 25.13
C GLY A 51 -5.84 9.53 24.01
N TYR A 52 -6.35 8.38 23.55
CA TYR A 52 -7.04 8.24 22.25
C TYR A 52 -8.48 7.75 22.33
N CYS A 53 -8.75 6.76 23.18
CA CYS A 53 -10.00 6.00 23.27
C CYS A 53 -11.16 6.79 23.92
N TRP A 54 -11.43 8.00 23.44
CA TRP A 54 -12.54 8.85 23.90
C TRP A 54 -13.91 8.27 23.55
N TYR A 55 -14.87 8.44 24.44
CA TYR A 55 -16.23 7.93 24.28
C TYR A 55 -17.04 8.80 23.33
N ASP A 56 -17.00 10.13 23.55
CA ASP A 56 -17.71 11.12 22.78
C ASP A 56 -17.06 12.51 22.89
N ARG A 57 -17.70 13.50 22.25
CA ARG A 57 -17.29 14.91 22.26
C ARG A 57 -17.26 15.53 23.66
N ALA A 58 -18.17 15.16 24.56
CA ALA A 58 -18.25 15.75 25.89
C ALA A 58 -17.07 15.30 26.76
N GLU A 59 -16.66 14.05 26.61
CA GLU A 59 -15.55 13.49 27.38
C GLU A 59 -14.19 14.12 27.01
N VAL A 60 -13.94 14.37 25.73
CA VAL A 60 -12.69 14.99 25.25
C VAL A 60 -12.67 16.51 25.40
N ALA A 61 -13.83 17.17 25.54
CA ALA A 61 -13.95 18.64 25.57
C ALA A 61 -13.05 19.36 26.60
N PRO A 62 -12.73 18.82 27.79
CA PRO A 62 -11.79 19.47 28.71
C PRO A 62 -10.33 19.44 28.24
N PHE A 63 -10.01 18.66 27.21
CA PHE A 63 -8.64 18.34 26.81
C PHE A 63 -8.22 18.98 25.48
N VAL A 64 -9.18 19.46 24.68
CA VAL A 64 -8.92 20.16 23.42
C VAL A 64 -8.24 21.52 23.66
N GLU A 65 -7.37 21.93 22.74
CA GLU A 65 -6.75 23.26 22.73
C GLU A 65 -6.71 23.85 21.33
N PRO A 66 -6.70 25.19 21.17
CA PRO A 66 -6.40 25.78 19.88
C PRO A 66 -4.96 25.49 19.46
N VAL A 67 -4.70 25.57 18.16
CA VAL A 67 -3.35 25.54 17.58
C VAL A 67 -3.14 26.84 16.81
N PRO A 68 -2.17 27.71 17.18
CA PRO A 68 -1.31 27.60 18.36
C PRO A 68 -2.08 27.75 19.69
N GLY A 69 -1.51 27.20 20.76
CA GLY A 69 -2.05 27.20 22.12
C GLY A 69 -1.07 26.67 23.17
N PRO A 70 -1.52 26.51 24.44
CA PRO A 70 -0.64 26.25 25.59
C PRO A 70 0.29 25.05 25.43
N THR A 71 -0.18 23.94 24.87
CA THR A 71 0.65 22.75 24.62
C THR A 71 1.71 23.05 23.56
N THR A 72 1.33 23.61 22.41
CA THR A 72 2.29 23.93 21.33
C THR A 72 3.35 24.95 21.76
N GLU A 73 3.01 25.91 22.63
CA GLU A 73 3.95 26.88 23.18
C GLU A 73 5.05 26.21 24.01
N ARG A 74 4.70 25.20 24.82
CA ARG A 74 5.67 24.44 25.61
C ARG A 74 6.66 23.66 24.74
N PHE A 75 6.19 23.06 23.64
CA PHE A 75 7.07 22.39 22.69
C PHE A 75 7.90 23.39 21.85
N ALA A 76 7.36 24.57 21.54
CA ALA A 76 8.10 25.63 20.85
C ALA A 76 9.31 26.13 21.66
N VAL A 77 9.21 26.17 22.99
CA VAL A 77 10.36 26.49 23.86
C VAL A 77 11.50 25.48 23.66
N LEU A 78 11.20 24.17 23.57
CA LEU A 78 12.21 23.15 23.29
C LEU A 78 12.74 23.25 21.86
N ALA A 79 11.85 23.43 20.87
CA ALA A 79 12.24 23.58 19.47
C ALA A 79 13.23 24.74 19.28
N HIS A 80 12.97 25.86 19.95
CA HIS A 80 13.85 27.03 19.98
C HIS A 80 15.18 26.74 20.68
N ALA A 81 15.14 26.17 21.88
CA ALA A 81 16.33 25.93 22.70
C ALA A 81 17.33 24.98 22.03
N TYR A 82 16.84 24.00 21.26
CA TYR A 82 17.67 22.98 20.62
C TYR A 82 17.82 23.16 19.10
N ASP A 83 17.24 24.21 18.51
CA ASP A 83 17.24 24.46 17.07
C ASP A 83 16.80 23.20 16.29
N CYS A 84 15.60 22.72 16.59
CA CYS A 84 15.03 21.50 15.99
C CYS A 84 13.55 21.67 15.62
N TYR A 85 13.03 20.68 14.90
CA TYR A 85 11.64 20.58 14.47
C TYR A 85 10.96 19.45 15.21
N ILE A 86 9.77 19.70 15.73
CA ILE A 86 9.01 18.76 16.55
C ILE A 86 7.62 18.58 15.94
N VAL A 87 7.19 17.32 15.79
CA VAL A 87 5.82 16.96 15.42
C VAL A 87 5.10 16.38 16.64
N ILE A 88 3.97 16.97 17.02
CA ILE A 88 3.12 16.50 18.12
C ILE A 88 1.70 16.15 17.66
N GLY A 89 1.09 15.14 18.29
CA GLY A 89 -0.32 14.80 18.13
C GLY A 89 -1.17 15.27 19.31
N MET A 90 -2.26 16.00 19.05
CA MET A 90 -3.15 16.52 20.08
C MET A 90 -4.60 16.70 19.60
N PRO A 91 -5.59 16.69 20.52
CA PRO A 91 -6.95 17.12 20.20
C PRO A 91 -6.99 18.64 20.05
N GLU A 92 -7.35 19.10 18.87
CA GLU A 92 -7.46 20.52 18.53
C GLU A 92 -8.92 20.98 18.65
N VAL A 93 -9.16 22.22 19.11
CA VAL A 93 -10.41 22.95 18.89
C VAL A 93 -10.17 24.14 17.98
N ASP A 94 -10.99 24.23 16.94
CA ASP A 94 -11.06 25.40 16.07
C ASP A 94 -11.81 26.54 16.80
N PRO A 95 -11.19 27.69 17.08
CA PRO A 95 -11.82 28.75 17.87
C PRO A 95 -12.96 29.47 17.12
N GLU A 96 -13.01 29.40 15.79
CA GLU A 96 -14.05 30.07 15.00
C GLU A 96 -15.30 29.21 14.88
N THR A 97 -15.13 27.91 14.66
CA THR A 97 -16.24 26.97 14.42
C THR A 97 -16.60 26.13 15.65
N ASN A 98 -15.74 26.13 16.67
CA ASN A 98 -15.77 25.22 17.81
C ASN A 98 -15.71 23.74 17.39
N LEU A 99 -15.28 23.39 16.17
CA LEU A 99 -15.10 21.99 15.76
C LEU A 99 -13.83 21.39 16.35
N TYR A 100 -13.85 20.09 16.63
CA TYR A 100 -12.70 19.39 17.19
C TYR A 100 -12.03 18.54 16.11
N HIS A 101 -10.72 18.39 16.19
CA HIS A 101 -9.92 17.62 15.24
C HIS A 101 -8.87 16.79 15.97
N ASN A 102 -8.50 15.65 15.39
CA ASN A 102 -7.23 15.00 15.73
C ASN A 102 -6.14 15.57 14.82
N THR A 103 -5.15 16.22 15.42
CA THR A 103 -4.23 17.09 14.68
C THR A 103 -2.78 16.74 14.98
N ALA A 104 -1.99 16.59 13.91
CA ALA A 104 -0.54 16.68 13.94
C ALA A 104 -0.11 18.15 13.79
N VAL A 105 0.83 18.62 14.61
CA VAL A 105 1.34 19.99 14.55
C VAL A 105 2.85 19.96 14.34
N LEU A 106 3.33 20.66 13.32
CA LEU A 106 4.75 20.87 13.05
C LEU A 106 5.20 22.18 13.71
N ILE A 107 6.18 22.08 14.59
CA ILE A 107 6.73 23.18 15.38
C ILE A 107 8.21 23.31 15.04
N GLY A 108 8.67 24.50 14.67
CA GLY A 108 10.08 24.82 14.45
C GLY A 108 10.65 25.78 15.49
N PRO A 109 11.90 26.21 15.32
CA PRO A 109 12.59 27.10 16.27
C PRO A 109 11.93 28.46 16.50
N ASP A 110 11.11 28.91 15.55
CA ASP A 110 10.38 30.18 15.58
C ASP A 110 8.90 30.02 15.97
N GLY A 111 8.45 28.79 16.29
CA GLY A 111 7.07 28.49 16.68
C GLY A 111 6.36 27.51 15.74
N VAL A 112 5.03 27.54 15.75
CA VAL A 112 4.20 26.65 14.90
C VAL A 112 4.38 27.01 13.42
N ILE A 113 4.77 26.02 12.61
CA ILE A 113 4.90 26.15 11.16
C ILE A 113 3.56 25.83 10.48
N GLY A 114 2.89 24.79 10.95
CA GLY A 114 1.63 24.34 10.38
C GLY A 114 1.07 23.11 11.07
N ARG A 115 -0.06 22.63 10.58
CA ARG A 115 -0.76 21.48 11.13
C ARG A 115 -1.37 20.63 10.02
N HIS A 116 -1.58 19.36 10.32
CA HIS A 116 -2.36 18.42 9.52
C HIS A 116 -3.48 17.86 10.39
N ARG A 117 -4.73 18.10 9.99
CA ARG A 117 -5.92 17.54 10.64
C ARG A 117 -6.20 16.19 9.97
N LYS A 118 -6.32 15.13 10.76
CA LYS A 118 -6.50 13.76 10.25
C LYS A 118 -7.66 13.68 9.25
N SER A 119 -7.37 13.21 8.04
CA SER A 119 -8.33 13.21 6.92
C SER A 119 -9.22 11.95 6.95
N HIS A 120 -8.70 10.82 7.40
CA HIS A 120 -9.44 9.56 7.50
C HIS A 120 -9.59 9.15 8.96
N SER A 121 -10.76 9.37 9.54
CA SER A 121 -11.04 8.99 10.93
C SER A 121 -11.04 7.46 11.12
N TYR A 122 -10.56 7.00 12.27
CA TYR A 122 -10.66 5.62 12.73
C TYR A 122 -11.63 5.49 13.92
N ILE A 123 -12.00 4.26 14.28
CA ILE A 123 -13.17 3.89 15.12
C ILE A 123 -13.56 4.85 16.26
N ALA A 124 -12.61 5.37 17.04
CA ALA A 124 -12.90 6.23 18.19
C ALA A 124 -13.27 7.68 17.81
N GLU A 125 -12.69 8.20 16.73
CA GLU A 125 -12.67 9.63 16.41
C GLU A 125 -13.97 10.20 15.84
N PRO A 126 -14.75 9.51 14.97
CA PRO A 126 -15.96 10.06 14.37
C PRO A 126 -17.03 10.52 15.37
N LYS A 127 -16.89 10.14 16.65
CA LYS A 127 -17.81 10.51 17.74
C LYS A 127 -17.50 11.88 18.34
N TRP A 128 -16.31 12.43 18.09
CA TRP A 128 -15.86 13.67 18.72
C TRP A 128 -15.12 14.63 17.79
N ALA A 129 -14.42 14.13 16.76
CA ALA A 129 -13.67 14.92 15.79
C ALA A 129 -14.30 14.91 14.40
N VAL A 130 -14.11 16.01 13.66
CA VAL A 130 -14.39 16.06 12.22
C VAL A 130 -13.10 15.80 11.43
N ALA A 131 -13.25 15.25 10.23
CA ALA A 131 -12.12 15.03 9.31
C ALA A 131 -11.48 16.36 8.88
N GLY A 132 -10.16 16.34 8.70
CA GLY A 132 -9.41 17.41 8.04
C GLY A 132 -9.56 17.38 6.53
N ASP A 133 -9.18 18.49 5.89
CA ASP A 133 -9.47 18.75 4.49
C ASP A 133 -8.25 19.07 3.59
N GLU A 134 -7.05 19.03 4.16
CA GLU A 134 -5.81 19.45 3.50
C GLU A 134 -4.71 18.39 3.62
N HIS A 135 -3.84 18.32 2.61
CA HIS A 135 -2.59 17.55 2.61
C HIS A 135 -1.45 18.49 2.22
N ALA A 136 -0.79 19.07 3.23
CA ALA A 136 0.19 20.12 3.05
C ALA A 136 1.63 19.59 3.18
N VAL A 137 2.52 20.12 2.34
CA VAL A 137 3.97 19.90 2.42
C VAL A 137 4.62 21.21 2.87
N PHE A 138 5.29 21.17 4.02
CA PHE A 138 5.92 22.32 4.63
C PHE A 138 7.39 22.40 4.22
N GLU A 139 7.79 23.52 3.60
CA GLU A 139 9.19 23.81 3.33
C GLU A 139 9.91 24.25 4.61
N THR A 140 11.01 23.58 4.92
CA THR A 140 11.85 23.93 6.07
C THR A 140 13.33 23.93 5.67
N PRO A 141 14.21 24.60 6.44
CA PRO A 141 15.65 24.49 6.31
C PRO A 141 16.22 23.05 6.27
N ILE A 142 15.52 22.07 6.85
CA ILE A 142 15.95 20.66 6.86
C ILE A 142 15.29 19.81 5.76
N GLY A 143 14.52 20.41 4.86
CA GLY A 143 13.83 19.72 3.78
C GLY A 143 12.31 19.87 3.83
N ARG A 144 11.62 19.21 2.91
CA ARG A 144 10.16 19.25 2.78
C ARG A 144 9.51 18.18 3.66
N ILE A 145 8.68 18.60 4.59
CA ILE A 145 8.05 17.72 5.59
C ILE A 145 6.55 17.69 5.33
N ALA A 146 5.99 16.50 5.22
CA ALA A 146 4.55 16.28 5.29
C ALA A 146 4.20 15.54 6.59
N MET A 147 2.92 15.57 6.95
CA MET A 147 2.41 14.89 8.14
C MET A 147 1.19 14.04 7.77
N LEU A 148 1.13 12.83 8.29
CA LEU A 148 -0.04 11.96 8.20
C LEU A 148 -0.39 11.44 9.59
N VAL A 149 -1.68 11.23 9.87
CA VAL A 149 -2.13 10.71 11.16
C VAL A 149 -2.76 9.33 10.99
N CYS A 150 -2.13 8.33 11.60
CA CYS A 150 -2.57 6.94 11.73
C CYS A 150 -3.29 6.38 10.49
N MET A 151 -4.63 6.40 10.50
CA MET A 151 -5.44 5.79 9.47
C MET A 151 -5.25 6.42 8.08
N ASP A 152 -4.76 7.65 8.00
CA ASP A 152 -4.39 8.29 6.72
C ASP A 152 -3.46 7.39 5.88
N ILE A 153 -2.50 6.69 6.50
CA ILE A 153 -1.47 5.91 5.78
C ILE A 153 -2.02 4.64 5.09
N HIS A 154 -3.20 4.16 5.49
CA HIS A 154 -3.84 3.00 4.83
C HIS A 154 -4.25 3.31 3.40
N PHE A 155 -4.58 4.57 3.12
CA PHE A 155 -5.01 5.04 1.81
C PHE A 155 -3.79 5.37 0.96
N ILE A 156 -3.71 4.79 -0.23
CA ILE A 156 -2.58 5.03 -1.14
C ILE A 156 -2.48 6.50 -1.54
N GLU A 157 -3.63 7.17 -1.59
CA GLU A 157 -3.76 8.53 -2.07
C GLU A 157 -3.08 9.55 -1.17
N THR A 158 -3.15 9.40 0.16
CA THR A 158 -2.66 10.41 1.12
C THR A 158 -1.15 10.59 1.04
N ALA A 159 -0.39 9.48 1.17
CA ALA A 159 1.06 9.52 1.04
C ALA A 159 1.52 9.86 -0.39
N ARG A 160 0.72 9.48 -1.40
CA ARG A 160 1.00 9.84 -2.80
C ARG A 160 0.83 11.34 -3.04
N LEU A 161 -0.19 11.98 -2.43
CA LEU A 161 -0.39 13.43 -2.47
C LEU A 161 0.82 14.16 -1.89
N ASP A 162 1.27 13.75 -0.70
CA ASP A 162 2.43 14.34 -0.04
C ASP A 162 3.70 14.21 -0.90
N ALA A 163 3.91 13.04 -1.50
CA ALA A 163 5.08 12.78 -2.32
C ALA A 163 5.09 13.59 -3.63
N LEU A 164 3.93 13.74 -4.27
CA LEU A 164 3.73 14.62 -5.43
C LEU A 164 3.88 16.09 -5.07
N GLY A 165 3.43 16.50 -3.87
CA GLY A 165 3.73 17.80 -3.27
C GLY A 165 5.22 18.00 -2.94
N GLY A 166 6.03 16.96 -3.11
CA GLY A 166 7.48 17.02 -2.98
C GLY A 166 8.02 16.64 -1.60
N ALA A 167 7.23 16.04 -0.71
CA ALA A 167 7.71 15.68 0.63
C ALA A 167 9.00 14.84 0.58
N ASP A 168 10.07 15.31 1.24
CA ASP A 168 11.30 14.53 1.42
C ASP A 168 11.11 13.52 2.57
N VAL A 169 10.34 13.93 3.59
CA VAL A 169 9.99 13.15 4.79
C VAL A 169 8.49 13.23 5.06
N ILE A 170 7.88 12.10 5.36
CA ILE A 170 6.52 12.00 5.90
C ILE A 170 6.65 11.66 7.39
N CYS A 171 6.25 12.58 8.26
CA CYS A 171 6.10 12.33 9.69
C CYS A 171 4.74 11.66 9.91
N HIS A 172 4.75 10.39 10.28
CA HIS A 172 3.54 9.66 10.57
C HIS A 172 3.41 9.45 12.09
N ILE A 173 2.31 9.96 12.65
CA ILE A 173 2.00 9.84 14.07
C ILE A 173 0.82 8.89 14.23
N SER A 174 0.91 7.91 15.14
CA SER A 174 -0.14 6.89 15.20
C SER A 174 -0.48 6.35 16.59
N ASN A 175 -1.70 5.84 16.67
CA ASN A 175 -2.20 4.91 17.68
C ASN A 175 -2.55 3.57 17.02
N TRP A 176 -1.53 2.91 16.47
CA TRP A 176 -1.68 1.69 15.68
C TRP A 176 -1.93 0.46 16.54
N LEU A 177 -2.73 -0.47 16.02
CA LEU A 177 -3.20 -1.65 16.73
C LEU A 177 -3.49 -2.79 15.75
N ALA A 178 -3.80 -3.96 16.30
CA ALA A 178 -4.27 -5.15 15.58
C ALA A 178 -3.27 -5.79 14.59
N GLU A 179 -1.98 -5.44 14.67
CA GLU A 179 -0.91 -6.17 14.00
C GLU A 179 0.44 -5.90 14.66
N ARG A 180 1.41 -6.79 14.45
CA ARG A 180 2.81 -6.50 14.81
C ARG A 180 3.37 -5.38 13.95
N CYS A 181 4.17 -4.50 14.55
CA CYS A 181 4.77 -3.34 13.88
C CYS A 181 6.31 -3.48 13.83
N PRO A 182 7.00 -2.87 12.84
CA PRO A 182 6.50 -1.86 11.90
C PRO A 182 5.51 -2.37 10.86
N ALA A 183 4.35 -1.73 10.72
CA ALA A 183 3.29 -2.23 9.87
C ALA A 183 3.71 -2.30 8.38
N PRO A 184 3.30 -3.34 7.63
CA PRO A 184 3.59 -3.46 6.20
C PRO A 184 3.14 -2.25 5.36
N TYR A 185 2.09 -1.55 5.80
CA TYR A 185 1.62 -0.32 5.15
C TYR A 185 2.63 0.81 5.26
N TRP A 186 3.24 1.03 6.43
CA TRP A 186 4.23 2.09 6.63
C TRP A 186 5.44 1.89 5.73
N ILE A 187 5.93 0.64 5.66
CA ILE A 187 7.03 0.24 4.79
C ILE A 187 6.68 0.49 3.32
N THR A 188 5.46 0.14 2.91
CA THR A 188 4.99 0.33 1.53
C THR A 188 4.86 1.81 1.18
N ARG A 189 4.35 2.65 2.09
CA ARG A 189 4.23 4.09 1.84
C ARG A 189 5.58 4.78 1.74
N ALA A 190 6.59 4.36 2.51
CA ALA A 190 7.96 4.83 2.33
C ALA A 190 8.50 4.41 0.94
N PHE A 191 8.40 3.12 0.64
CA PHE A 191 8.91 2.50 -0.58
C PHE A 191 8.32 3.08 -1.88
N GLU A 192 6.99 3.15 -2.01
CA GLU A 192 6.36 3.50 -3.29
C GLU A 192 6.37 5.02 -3.57
N ASN A 193 6.60 5.81 -2.54
CA ASN A 193 6.65 7.27 -2.63
C ASN A 193 8.08 7.82 -2.64
N GLY A 194 9.09 6.98 -2.40
CA GLY A 194 10.48 7.44 -2.34
C GLY A 194 10.68 8.52 -1.28
N CYS A 195 10.00 8.39 -0.13
CA CYS A 195 10.06 9.31 0.99
C CYS A 195 10.60 8.57 2.22
N TYR A 196 11.31 9.28 3.09
CA TYR A 196 11.47 8.78 4.45
C TYR A 196 10.12 8.78 5.16
N VAL A 197 9.85 7.75 5.97
CA VAL A 197 8.73 7.74 6.91
C VAL A 197 9.28 7.66 8.32
N ILE A 198 8.97 8.68 9.12
CA ILE A 198 9.34 8.74 10.54
C ILE A 198 8.09 8.41 11.33
N GLU A 199 8.04 7.18 11.84
CA GLU A 199 6.87 6.61 12.49
C GLU A 199 6.98 6.74 14.01
N ALA A 200 6.14 7.58 14.61
CA ALA A 200 5.97 7.63 16.05
C ALA A 200 4.63 7.01 16.43
N ASN A 201 4.68 5.77 16.91
CA ASN A 201 3.51 5.05 17.37
C ASN A 201 3.46 5.02 18.91
N ARG A 202 2.25 5.06 19.47
CA ARG A 202 2.07 4.73 20.88
C ARG A 202 2.22 3.21 21.12
N TRP A 203 2.35 2.85 22.39
CA TRP A 203 2.21 1.46 22.84
C TRP A 203 1.37 1.42 24.12
N GLY A 204 1.09 0.21 24.60
CA GLY A 204 0.41 -0.02 25.87
C GLY A 204 -1.11 -0.20 25.74
N LEU A 205 -1.80 -0.25 26.87
CA LEU A 205 -3.21 -0.64 26.96
C LEU A 205 -4.09 0.53 27.41
N GLU A 206 -5.08 0.91 26.61
CA GLU A 206 -6.05 1.94 26.96
C GLU A 206 -7.47 1.44 26.72
N ARG A 207 -8.32 1.41 27.74
CA ARG A 207 -9.72 0.99 27.62
C ARG A 207 -9.88 -0.32 26.83
N THR A 208 -9.09 -1.34 27.18
CA THR A 208 -9.07 -2.68 26.54
C THR A 208 -8.50 -2.73 25.11
N VAL A 209 -8.00 -1.61 24.59
CA VAL A 209 -7.33 -1.53 23.30
C VAL A 209 -5.82 -1.61 23.51
N GLU A 210 -5.21 -2.66 22.97
CA GLU A 210 -3.75 -2.86 22.98
C GLU A 210 -3.14 -2.21 21.74
N PHE A 211 -2.18 -1.30 21.94
CA PHE A 211 -1.48 -0.61 20.86
C PHE A 211 -0.11 -1.22 20.60
N SER A 212 0.24 -1.29 19.31
CA SER A 212 1.28 -2.19 18.81
C SER A 212 2.72 -1.73 19.02
N GLY A 213 2.99 -0.49 19.43
CA GLY A 213 4.36 0.04 19.46
C GLY A 213 5.03 -0.03 18.07
N GLY A 214 6.32 -0.35 18.03
CA GLY A 214 7.05 -0.47 16.77
C GLY A 214 7.39 0.88 16.11
N SER A 215 7.53 1.96 16.89
CA SER A 215 8.02 3.24 16.35
C SER A 215 9.34 3.05 15.60
N CYS A 216 9.48 3.65 14.42
CA CYS A 216 10.58 3.30 13.53
C CYS A 216 10.97 4.43 12.56
N ILE A 217 12.13 4.24 11.93
CA ILE A 217 12.65 5.08 10.85
C ILE A 217 12.73 4.22 9.59
N LEU A 218 11.98 4.61 8.56
CA LEU A 218 11.91 3.90 7.28
C LEU A 218 12.54 4.74 6.18
N GLY A 219 13.44 4.12 5.42
CA GLY A 219 14.10 4.73 4.27
C GLY A 219 13.21 4.76 3.01
N PRO A 220 13.56 5.59 2.01
CA PRO A 220 12.81 5.73 0.75
C PRO A 220 12.63 4.45 -0.09
N ASP A 221 13.44 3.41 0.17
CA ASP A 221 13.36 2.09 -0.47
C ASP A 221 12.59 1.07 0.40
N GLY A 222 11.91 1.52 1.46
CA GLY A 222 11.25 0.68 2.45
C GLY A 222 12.22 0.00 3.43
N SER A 223 13.51 0.36 3.43
CA SER A 223 14.46 -0.19 4.40
C SER A 223 14.12 0.24 5.82
N MET A 224 14.15 -0.70 6.77
CA MET A 224 14.00 -0.41 8.19
C MET A 224 15.36 0.00 8.77
N GLU A 225 15.54 1.29 9.02
CA GLU A 225 16.81 1.83 9.52
C GLU A 225 16.95 1.66 11.04
N ALA A 226 15.85 1.85 11.77
CA ALA A 226 15.79 1.64 13.21
C ALA A 226 14.34 1.39 13.67
N VAL A 227 14.16 0.62 14.74
CA VAL A 227 12.86 0.31 15.33
C VAL A 227 12.96 0.18 16.85
N LEU A 228 11.92 0.62 17.55
CA LEU A 228 11.69 0.36 18.96
C LEU A 228 10.41 -0.47 19.10
N ASP A 229 10.54 -1.74 19.50
CA ASP A 229 9.43 -2.70 19.58
C ASP A 229 8.42 -2.31 20.68
N CYS A 230 8.85 -2.28 21.95
CA CYS A 230 7.99 -2.02 23.11
C CYS A 230 8.67 -1.05 24.10
N GLY A 231 7.89 -0.45 25.01
CA GLY A 231 8.41 0.47 26.02
C GLY A 231 8.44 1.93 25.57
N ASP A 232 8.38 2.84 26.53
CA ASP A 232 8.65 4.27 26.29
C ASP A 232 10.11 4.44 25.86
N GLY A 233 10.36 5.25 24.83
CA GLY A 233 11.72 5.54 24.39
C GLY A 233 11.83 6.35 23.11
N VAL A 234 13.07 6.55 22.67
CA VAL A 234 13.41 7.28 21.46
C VAL A 234 14.21 6.36 20.56
N VAL A 235 13.79 6.25 19.29
CA VAL A 235 14.56 5.60 18.23
C VAL A 235 15.14 6.66 17.31
N TYR A 236 16.40 6.52 16.93
CA TYR A 236 17.11 7.48 16.09
C TYR A 236 17.43 6.89 14.72
N GLY A 237 17.44 7.74 13.70
CA GLY A 237 17.88 7.39 12.35
C GLY A 237 18.50 8.59 11.64
N THR A 238 18.74 8.45 10.34
CA THR A 238 19.37 9.51 9.53
C THR A 238 18.58 9.72 8.25
N VAL A 239 18.10 10.94 8.05
CA VAL A 239 17.52 11.34 6.76
C VAL A 239 18.63 11.85 5.87
N ASP A 240 18.74 11.30 4.66
CA ASP A 240 19.54 11.84 3.57
C ASP A 240 18.61 12.35 2.46
N LEU A 241 18.52 13.67 2.33
CA LEU A 241 17.65 14.33 1.36
C LEU A 241 17.97 13.94 -0.08
N ALA A 242 19.22 13.60 -0.39
CA ALA A 242 19.59 13.17 -1.74
C ALA A 242 18.95 11.80 -2.07
N ARG A 243 18.86 10.88 -1.09
CA ARG A 243 18.19 9.58 -1.26
C ARG A 243 16.70 9.74 -1.54
N ALA A 244 16.00 10.59 -0.78
CA ALA A 244 14.56 10.83 -0.99
C ALA A 244 14.31 11.53 -2.35
N ARG A 245 15.09 12.56 -2.66
CA ARG A 245 14.94 13.36 -3.89
C ARG A 245 15.31 12.60 -5.16
N ALA A 246 15.98 11.46 -5.06
CA ALA A 246 16.22 10.58 -6.20
C ALA A 246 14.90 10.03 -6.77
N ARG A 247 13.83 9.91 -5.96
CA ARG A 247 12.49 9.45 -6.38
C ARG A 247 12.51 8.15 -7.19
N LYS A 248 13.40 7.23 -6.82
CA LYS A 248 13.53 5.92 -7.45
C LYS A 248 12.82 4.86 -6.64
N VAL A 249 12.02 4.05 -7.32
CA VAL A 249 11.39 2.85 -6.75
C VAL A 249 11.85 1.67 -7.59
N LEU A 250 12.49 0.69 -6.96
CA LEU A 250 13.14 -0.44 -7.65
C LEU A 250 14.12 -0.01 -8.77
N GLY A 251 14.75 1.16 -8.60
CA GLY A 251 15.69 1.72 -9.58
C GLY A 251 15.03 2.57 -10.69
N GLU A 252 13.70 2.59 -10.78
CA GLU A 252 12.93 3.27 -11.82
C GLU A 252 12.41 4.65 -11.36
N PRO A 253 12.37 5.66 -12.25
CA PRO A 253 11.84 7.00 -11.96
C PRO A 253 10.31 7.02 -12.00
N VAL A 254 9.66 6.28 -11.09
CA VAL A 254 8.21 6.02 -11.14
C VAL A 254 7.35 7.28 -11.23
N PHE A 255 7.74 8.38 -10.58
CA PHE A 255 6.99 9.64 -10.63
C PHE A 255 6.93 10.23 -12.04
N ALA A 256 8.02 10.13 -12.81
CA ALA A 256 8.06 10.56 -14.20
C ALA A 256 7.34 9.58 -15.15
N GLN A 257 7.19 8.32 -14.73
CA GLN A 257 6.52 7.26 -15.49
C GLN A 257 5.00 7.20 -15.24
N ARG A 258 4.48 7.98 -14.28
CA ARG A 258 3.03 8.05 -14.00
C ARG A 258 2.25 8.45 -15.26
N ARG A 259 1.00 8.00 -15.32
CA ARG A 259 0.07 8.31 -16.42
C ARG A 259 -1.23 8.93 -15.87
N PRO A 260 -1.22 10.16 -15.33
CA PRO A 260 -2.37 10.76 -14.64
C PRO A 260 -3.68 10.78 -15.45
N ALA A 261 -3.58 10.92 -16.78
CA ALA A 261 -4.75 10.88 -17.68
C ALA A 261 -5.51 9.54 -17.63
N LEU A 262 -4.87 8.46 -17.18
CA LEU A 262 -5.46 7.12 -17.03
C LEU A 262 -5.97 6.86 -15.61
N TYR A 263 -5.91 7.86 -14.71
CA TYR A 263 -6.30 7.70 -13.30
C TYR A 263 -7.56 8.50 -12.95
N ALA A 264 -8.32 8.98 -13.94
CA ALA A 264 -9.50 9.83 -13.71
C ALA A 264 -10.52 9.20 -12.75
N GLU A 265 -10.66 7.86 -12.76
CA GLU A 265 -11.52 7.12 -11.84
C GLU A 265 -11.17 7.34 -10.37
N LEU A 266 -9.95 7.74 -10.03
CA LEU A 266 -9.60 8.09 -8.65
C LEU A 266 -10.49 9.20 -8.08
N MET A 267 -11.06 10.06 -8.94
CA MET A 267 -12.00 11.13 -8.56
C MET A 267 -13.44 10.64 -8.40
N THR A 268 -13.71 9.36 -8.64
CA THR A 268 -15.06 8.77 -8.58
C THR A 268 -15.25 7.90 -7.32
N ASN A 269 -16.51 7.71 -6.94
CA ASN A 269 -16.91 7.03 -5.71
C ASN A 269 -17.88 5.87 -5.99
N THR A 270 -17.38 4.85 -6.70
CA THR A 270 -18.15 3.65 -7.11
C THR A 270 -18.75 2.86 -5.93
N PHE A 271 -18.13 2.91 -4.75
CA PHE A 271 -18.48 2.09 -3.59
C PHE A 271 -19.15 2.89 -2.44
N LEU A 272 -19.63 4.12 -2.71
CA LEU A 272 -20.22 4.98 -1.67
C LEU A 272 -21.51 4.42 -1.07
N TRP A 273 -22.26 3.62 -1.84
CA TRP A 273 -23.50 2.97 -1.38
C TRP A 273 -23.47 1.47 -1.70
N ASN A 274 -24.56 0.86 -2.17
CA ASN A 274 -24.61 -0.56 -2.51
C ASN A 274 -23.93 -0.84 -3.87
N PRO A 275 -22.76 -1.51 -3.90
CA PRO A 275 -22.09 -1.77 -5.17
C PRO A 275 -22.85 -2.79 -6.03
N LEU A 276 -23.68 -3.67 -5.46
CA LEU A 276 -24.49 -4.59 -6.26
C LEU A 276 -25.50 -3.85 -7.15
N ASP A 277 -26.07 -2.76 -6.65
CA ASP A 277 -27.00 -1.92 -7.41
C ASP A 277 -26.24 -1.00 -8.37
N PHE A 278 -25.14 -0.40 -7.92
CA PHE A 278 -24.31 0.47 -8.75
C PHE A 278 -23.86 -0.23 -10.04
N PHE A 279 -23.27 -1.43 -9.94
CA PHE A 279 -22.76 -2.14 -11.11
C PHE A 279 -23.88 -2.73 -12.00
N ARG A 280 -25.12 -2.77 -11.50
CA ARG A 280 -26.30 -3.16 -12.30
C ARG A 280 -27.00 -1.97 -12.93
N LEU A 281 -26.59 -0.74 -12.63
CA LEU A 281 -27.20 0.46 -13.17
C LEU A 281 -27.20 0.39 -14.70
N TYR A 282 -28.40 0.47 -15.28
CA TYR A 282 -28.65 0.38 -16.73
C TYR A 282 -28.24 -0.95 -17.40
N GLY A 283 -27.89 -1.99 -16.63
CA GLY A 283 -27.67 -3.35 -17.14
C GLY A 283 -26.38 -3.56 -17.97
N TYR A 284 -25.50 -2.56 -18.09
CA TYR A 284 -24.35 -2.66 -18.99
C TYR A 284 -23.24 -3.60 -18.51
N ARG A 285 -23.06 -3.78 -17.18
CA ARG A 285 -21.91 -4.54 -16.66
C ARG A 285 -22.06 -5.01 -15.21
N ALA A 286 -23.14 -5.75 -14.93
CA ALA A 286 -23.37 -6.34 -13.61
C ALA A 286 -22.16 -7.16 -13.14
N LEU A 287 -21.86 -7.10 -11.84
CA LEU A 287 -20.84 -7.96 -11.25
C LEU A 287 -21.21 -9.43 -11.49
N PRO A 288 -20.26 -10.28 -11.93
CA PRO A 288 -20.49 -11.72 -12.04
C PRO A 288 -20.91 -12.30 -10.69
N GLN A 289 -21.66 -13.41 -10.71
CA GLN A 289 -22.12 -14.06 -9.47
C GLN A 289 -20.97 -14.37 -8.51
N GLY A 290 -19.82 -14.79 -9.03
CA GLY A 290 -18.68 -15.22 -8.23
C GLY A 290 -19.00 -16.45 -7.38
N GLY A 291 -18.16 -16.70 -6.38
CA GLY A 291 -18.25 -17.88 -5.52
C GLY A 291 -16.89 -18.29 -4.99
N VAL A 292 -16.79 -19.56 -4.60
CA VAL A 292 -15.56 -20.14 -4.04
C VAL A 292 -14.85 -20.95 -5.13
N PHE A 293 -13.59 -20.60 -5.41
CA PHE A 293 -12.82 -21.20 -6.51
C PHE A 293 -11.37 -21.41 -6.10
N GLU A 294 -10.73 -22.45 -6.64
CA GLU A 294 -9.28 -22.62 -6.51
C GLU A 294 -8.58 -21.86 -7.65
N VAL A 295 -7.50 -21.15 -7.36
CA VAL A 295 -6.67 -20.46 -8.36
C VAL A 295 -5.19 -20.75 -8.13
N ALA A 296 -4.37 -20.56 -9.15
CA ALA A 296 -2.97 -20.96 -9.14
C ALA A 296 -2.02 -19.87 -9.67
N ALA A 297 -0.83 -19.81 -9.08
CA ALA A 297 0.29 -19.00 -9.55
C ALA A 297 1.54 -19.88 -9.73
N ALA A 298 2.23 -19.74 -10.85
CA ALA A 298 3.51 -20.40 -11.09
C ALA A 298 4.69 -19.44 -10.84
N GLN A 299 5.78 -20.00 -10.30
CA GLN A 299 7.05 -19.30 -10.11
C GLN A 299 8.13 -19.97 -10.94
N PHE A 300 8.67 -19.26 -11.92
CA PHE A 300 9.80 -19.69 -12.74
C PHE A 300 10.35 -18.52 -13.56
N THR A 301 11.52 -18.71 -14.17
CA THR A 301 12.08 -17.73 -15.12
C THR A 301 11.97 -18.25 -16.57
N PRO A 302 11.30 -17.53 -17.49
CA PRO A 302 11.22 -17.87 -18.90
C PRO A 302 12.59 -17.92 -19.58
N GLY A 303 12.79 -18.89 -20.47
CA GLY A 303 13.91 -18.89 -21.42
C GLY A 303 13.50 -18.22 -22.73
N ASP A 304 14.42 -18.13 -23.69
CA ASP A 304 14.14 -17.56 -25.02
C ASP A 304 13.60 -18.59 -26.04
N ASP A 305 13.45 -19.86 -25.64
CA ASP A 305 12.81 -20.91 -26.45
C ASP A 305 11.31 -20.98 -26.17
N THR A 306 10.50 -20.52 -27.14
CA THR A 306 9.04 -20.47 -27.04
C THR A 306 8.41 -21.86 -26.92
N ALA A 307 9.00 -22.89 -27.56
CA ALA A 307 8.48 -24.25 -27.49
C ALA A 307 8.69 -24.84 -26.10
N ALA A 308 9.90 -24.69 -25.54
CA ALA A 308 10.21 -25.13 -24.18
C ALA A 308 9.37 -24.40 -23.12
N ASN A 309 9.13 -23.10 -23.32
CA ASN A 309 8.24 -22.31 -22.48
C ASN A 309 6.79 -22.82 -22.51
N LEU A 310 6.26 -23.14 -23.69
CA LEU A 310 4.92 -23.73 -23.84
C LEU A 310 4.80 -25.12 -23.22
N ASP A 311 5.85 -25.93 -23.27
CA ASP A 311 5.87 -27.24 -22.63
C ASP A 311 5.85 -27.09 -21.09
N ARG A 312 6.56 -26.08 -20.57
CA ARG A 312 6.47 -25.71 -19.15
C ARG A 312 5.09 -25.17 -18.76
N ALA A 313 4.49 -24.31 -19.59
CA ALA A 313 3.11 -23.84 -19.38
C ALA A 313 2.11 -25.01 -19.37
N THR A 314 2.28 -25.99 -20.26
CA THR A 314 1.46 -27.22 -20.30
C THR A 314 1.59 -28.01 -19.00
N ARG A 315 2.81 -28.18 -18.49
CA ARG A 315 3.06 -28.88 -17.21
C ARG A 315 2.37 -28.19 -16.04
N TYR A 316 2.52 -26.87 -15.90
CA TYR A 316 1.86 -26.13 -14.82
C TYR A 316 0.33 -26.08 -14.97
N ALA A 317 -0.19 -26.00 -16.20
CA ALA A 317 -1.62 -26.12 -16.46
C ALA A 317 -2.17 -27.49 -16.05
N ALA A 318 -1.45 -28.58 -16.34
CA ALA A 318 -1.83 -29.91 -15.89
C ALA A 318 -1.85 -30.03 -14.37
N GLU A 319 -0.84 -29.50 -13.68
CA GLU A 319 -0.76 -29.52 -12.21
C GLU A 319 -1.86 -28.65 -11.57
N ALA A 320 -2.09 -27.44 -12.08
CA ALA A 320 -3.15 -26.55 -11.59
C ALA A 320 -4.54 -27.17 -11.78
N SER A 321 -4.80 -27.74 -12.95
CA SER A 321 -6.06 -28.46 -13.26
C SER A 321 -6.27 -29.66 -12.35
N ALA A 322 -5.21 -30.43 -12.05
CA ALA A 322 -5.28 -31.55 -11.12
C ALA A 322 -5.60 -31.12 -9.68
N LYS A 323 -5.23 -29.89 -9.29
CA LYS A 323 -5.60 -29.26 -8.00
C LYS A 323 -6.97 -28.58 -8.04
N GLY A 324 -7.70 -28.64 -9.16
CA GLY A 324 -9.02 -28.05 -9.32
C GLY A 324 -9.02 -26.53 -9.55
N ALA A 325 -7.87 -25.94 -9.87
CA ALA A 325 -7.78 -24.53 -10.19
C ALA A 325 -8.67 -24.17 -11.40
N VAL A 326 -9.22 -22.96 -11.42
CA VAL A 326 -9.94 -22.40 -12.58
C VAL A 326 -9.14 -21.31 -13.30
N LEU A 327 -8.17 -20.72 -12.61
CA LEU A 327 -7.27 -19.69 -13.12
C LEU A 327 -5.82 -20.10 -12.85
N LEU A 328 -4.95 -19.96 -13.85
CA LEU A 328 -3.49 -20.07 -13.73
C LEU A 328 -2.83 -18.78 -14.21
N VAL A 329 -2.03 -18.15 -13.36
CA VAL A 329 -1.19 -17.01 -13.74
C VAL A 329 0.25 -17.48 -13.89
N LEU A 330 0.82 -17.21 -15.06
CA LEU A 330 2.23 -17.47 -15.37
C LEU A 330 3.05 -16.17 -15.27
N PRO A 331 4.38 -16.27 -15.06
CA PRO A 331 5.23 -15.09 -14.97
C PRO A 331 5.22 -14.20 -16.21
N GLU A 332 5.73 -12.98 -16.06
CA GLU A 332 5.88 -12.07 -17.18
C GLU A 332 6.79 -12.68 -18.25
N TYR A 333 6.49 -12.46 -19.53
CA TYR A 333 7.21 -13.08 -20.66
C TYR A 333 7.25 -14.62 -20.64
N ALA A 334 6.37 -15.28 -19.89
CA ALA A 334 6.29 -16.74 -19.79
C ALA A 334 6.24 -17.46 -21.15
N LEU A 335 5.70 -16.82 -22.19
CA LEU A 335 5.59 -17.42 -23.51
C LEU A 335 6.84 -17.20 -24.38
N THR A 336 7.30 -15.95 -24.50
CA THR A 336 8.29 -15.53 -25.51
C THR A 336 9.72 -15.45 -24.97
N GLY A 337 9.90 -15.42 -23.66
CA GLY A 337 11.14 -14.92 -23.08
C GLY A 337 11.28 -13.41 -23.24
N THR A 338 12.44 -12.90 -22.84
CA THR A 338 12.68 -11.45 -22.71
C THR A 338 13.22 -10.79 -23.98
N ALA A 339 13.62 -11.58 -24.98
CA ALA A 339 14.20 -11.06 -26.22
C ALA A 339 13.11 -10.51 -27.18
N PRO A 340 13.14 -9.22 -27.56
CA PRO A 340 12.14 -8.64 -28.47
C PRO A 340 12.06 -9.29 -29.86
N ALA A 341 13.12 -9.99 -30.28
CA ALA A 341 13.12 -10.78 -31.51
C ALA A 341 12.12 -11.96 -31.49
N ASN A 342 11.73 -12.41 -30.30
CA ASN A 342 10.76 -13.50 -30.11
C ASN A 342 9.30 -13.00 -30.06
N ALA A 343 9.04 -11.77 -30.52
CA ALA A 343 7.70 -11.22 -30.51
C ALA A 343 6.74 -12.05 -31.38
N VAL A 344 5.53 -12.29 -30.87
CA VAL A 344 4.51 -13.10 -31.56
C VAL A 344 3.21 -12.32 -31.71
N GLY A 345 2.46 -12.61 -32.77
CA GLY A 345 1.08 -12.14 -32.93
C GLY A 345 0.11 -12.94 -32.06
N LEU A 346 -1.01 -12.35 -31.67
CA LEU A 346 -2.04 -13.05 -30.88
C LEU A 346 -2.79 -14.11 -31.67
N ASP A 347 -2.80 -14.01 -32.99
CA ASP A 347 -3.27 -15.01 -33.95
C ASP A 347 -2.18 -16.04 -34.31
N GLY A 348 -0.99 -15.93 -33.71
CA GLY A 348 0.16 -16.78 -33.95
C GLY A 348 0.05 -18.20 -33.36
N PRO A 349 0.91 -19.13 -33.83
CA PRO A 349 0.86 -20.54 -33.42
C PRO A 349 1.16 -20.74 -31.93
N GLU A 350 1.95 -19.87 -31.30
CA GLU A 350 2.28 -19.93 -29.87
C GLU A 350 1.04 -19.67 -29.01
N VAL A 351 0.27 -18.63 -29.34
CA VAL A 351 -0.97 -18.31 -28.62
C VAL A 351 -2.06 -19.35 -28.93
N ALA A 352 -2.13 -19.86 -30.16
CA ALA A 352 -3.01 -20.99 -30.49
C ALA A 352 -2.69 -22.25 -29.67
N ARG A 353 -1.40 -22.55 -29.43
CA ARG A 353 -0.98 -23.63 -28.52
C ARG A 353 -1.42 -23.35 -27.08
N LEU A 354 -1.26 -22.12 -26.60
CA LEU A 354 -1.72 -21.72 -25.26
C LEU A 354 -3.24 -21.89 -25.10
N VAL A 355 -4.03 -21.51 -26.11
CA VAL A 355 -5.49 -21.76 -26.15
C VAL A 355 -5.79 -23.25 -26.08
N ASN A 356 -5.07 -24.10 -26.82
CA ASN A 356 -5.25 -25.55 -26.76
C ASN A 356 -4.96 -26.12 -25.37
N ILE A 357 -3.95 -25.58 -24.66
CA ILE A 357 -3.66 -25.94 -23.26
C ILE A 357 -4.85 -25.55 -22.37
N ALA A 358 -5.36 -24.33 -22.50
CA ALA A 358 -6.53 -23.83 -21.74
C ALA A 358 -7.77 -24.71 -21.97
N ILE A 359 -8.09 -25.06 -23.22
CA ILE A 359 -9.21 -25.95 -23.58
C ILE A 359 -9.02 -27.33 -22.96
N ARG A 360 -7.83 -27.93 -23.12
CA ARG A 360 -7.54 -29.29 -22.64
C ARG A 360 -7.70 -29.42 -21.13
N HIS A 361 -7.25 -28.41 -20.40
CA HIS A 361 -7.25 -28.41 -18.94
C HIS A 361 -8.45 -27.71 -18.32
N ARG A 362 -9.33 -27.12 -19.15
CA ARG A 362 -10.49 -26.32 -18.74
C ARG A 362 -10.12 -25.18 -17.79
N LEU A 363 -9.05 -24.46 -18.13
CA LEU A 363 -8.48 -23.38 -17.33
C LEU A 363 -8.56 -22.04 -18.06
N HIS A 364 -8.77 -20.97 -17.32
CA HIS A 364 -8.34 -19.64 -17.73
C HIS A 364 -6.85 -19.49 -17.42
N ILE A 365 -6.06 -19.04 -18.39
CA ILE A 365 -4.61 -18.87 -18.25
C ILE A 365 -4.24 -17.43 -18.61
N VAL A 366 -3.52 -16.77 -17.70
CA VAL A 366 -2.88 -15.48 -17.96
C VAL A 366 -1.40 -15.72 -18.21
N ALA A 367 -0.91 -15.34 -19.39
CA ALA A 367 0.49 -15.50 -19.78
C ALA A 367 1.08 -14.20 -20.32
N GLY A 368 2.26 -13.83 -19.84
CA GLY A 368 3.03 -12.72 -20.39
C GLY A 368 3.73 -13.09 -21.71
N LEU A 369 3.74 -12.19 -22.68
CA LEU A 369 4.45 -12.30 -23.93
C LEU A 369 4.94 -10.93 -24.44
N ILE A 370 5.91 -10.96 -25.34
CA ILE A 370 6.18 -9.84 -26.24
C ILE A 370 5.24 -9.95 -27.43
N GLU A 371 4.29 -9.03 -27.52
CA GLU A 371 3.30 -9.00 -28.58
C GLU A 371 3.81 -8.19 -29.78
N ALA A 372 3.60 -8.69 -30.99
CA ALA A 372 3.80 -7.96 -32.23
C ALA A 372 2.45 -7.55 -32.85
N GLU A 373 2.29 -6.26 -33.16
CA GLU A 373 1.17 -5.72 -33.95
C GLU A 373 1.74 -4.77 -35.00
N GLY A 374 1.91 -5.29 -36.23
CA GLY A 374 2.69 -4.62 -37.26
C GLY A 374 4.16 -4.43 -36.82
N GLU A 375 4.67 -3.21 -36.92
CA GLU A 375 6.02 -2.85 -36.46
C GLU A 375 6.09 -2.60 -34.95
N ALA A 376 4.94 -2.37 -34.30
CA ALA A 376 4.90 -2.10 -32.86
C ALA A 376 5.12 -3.37 -32.05
N ARG A 377 5.73 -3.21 -30.88
CA ARG A 377 5.94 -4.27 -29.88
C ARG A 377 5.36 -3.83 -28.55
N TYR A 378 4.82 -4.78 -27.79
CA TYR A 378 4.22 -4.50 -26.49
C TYR A 378 4.61 -5.58 -25.47
N SER A 379 4.75 -5.18 -24.20
CA SER A 379 4.72 -6.12 -23.09
C SER A 379 3.24 -6.41 -22.78
N THR A 380 2.80 -7.64 -23.04
CA THR A 380 1.38 -8.00 -23.04
C THR A 380 1.10 -9.20 -22.17
N ALA A 381 0.03 -9.14 -21.39
CA ALA A 381 -0.58 -10.29 -20.75
C ALA A 381 -1.81 -10.70 -21.57
N VAL A 382 -1.78 -11.91 -22.14
CA VAL A 382 -2.94 -12.50 -22.80
C VAL A 382 -3.72 -13.34 -21.79
N LEU A 383 -5.05 -13.21 -21.82
CA LEU A 383 -5.98 -14.07 -21.10
C LEU A 383 -6.64 -15.00 -22.11
N VAL A 384 -6.39 -16.30 -21.96
CA VAL A 384 -7.05 -17.36 -22.73
C VAL A 384 -7.93 -18.20 -21.81
N GLY A 385 -8.96 -18.83 -22.37
CA GLY A 385 -9.85 -19.75 -21.67
C GLY A 385 -10.31 -20.88 -22.59
N PRO A 386 -11.17 -21.78 -22.09
CA PRO A 386 -11.79 -22.84 -22.90
C PRO A 386 -12.59 -22.33 -24.12
N GLU A 387 -12.98 -21.06 -24.10
CA GLU A 387 -13.67 -20.33 -25.16
C GLU A 387 -12.73 -19.74 -26.22
N GLY A 388 -11.41 -19.80 -26.02
CA GLY A 388 -10.41 -19.17 -26.89
C GLY A 388 -9.70 -18.00 -26.22
N ILE A 389 -9.36 -16.97 -26.99
CA ILE A 389 -8.78 -15.73 -26.46
C ILE A 389 -9.92 -14.90 -25.84
N VAL A 390 -9.83 -14.64 -24.54
CA VAL A 390 -10.80 -13.80 -23.82
C VAL A 390 -10.43 -12.32 -23.95
N GLY A 391 -9.13 -12.01 -23.92
CA GLY A 391 -8.63 -10.66 -24.14
C GLY A 391 -7.15 -10.51 -23.84
N ARG A 392 -6.70 -9.25 -23.82
CA ARG A 392 -5.31 -8.87 -23.57
C ARG A 392 -5.23 -7.60 -22.73
N TYR A 393 -4.10 -7.41 -22.07
CA TYR A 393 -3.70 -6.15 -21.45
C TYR A 393 -2.27 -5.82 -21.87
N ARG A 394 -2.03 -4.59 -22.32
CA ARG A 394 -0.70 -4.07 -22.66
C ARG A 394 -0.20 -3.23 -21.49
N LYS A 395 1.02 -3.49 -21.02
CA LYS A 395 1.60 -2.80 -19.85
C LYS A 395 1.56 -1.29 -20.06
N ILE A 396 0.96 -0.58 -19.11
CA ILE A 396 0.82 0.88 -19.16
C ILE A 396 2.09 1.57 -18.68
N HIS A 397 2.67 1.07 -17.59
CA HIS A 397 3.89 1.62 -17.01
C HIS A 397 5.09 0.81 -17.46
N LEU A 398 5.76 1.26 -18.51
CA LEU A 398 7.00 0.64 -18.97
C LEU A 398 8.17 1.02 -18.06
N THR A 399 9.05 0.06 -17.79
CA THR A 399 10.38 0.34 -17.24
C THR A 399 11.22 1.15 -18.24
N THR A 400 12.31 1.75 -17.78
CA THR A 400 13.24 2.49 -18.65
C THR A 400 13.80 1.59 -19.76
N ALA A 401 14.07 0.32 -19.45
CA ALA A 401 14.54 -0.65 -20.44
C ALA A 401 13.46 -1.01 -21.48
N GLU A 402 12.21 -1.20 -21.04
CA GLU A 402 11.09 -1.53 -21.92
C GLU A 402 10.73 -0.38 -22.85
N ALA A 403 10.80 0.87 -22.39
CA ALA A 403 10.54 2.04 -23.23
C ALA A 403 11.45 2.14 -24.47
N GLY A 404 12.60 1.44 -24.46
CA GLY A 404 13.51 1.37 -25.60
C GLY A 404 13.04 0.46 -26.74
N TRP A 405 12.06 -0.43 -26.51
CA TRP A 405 11.60 -1.38 -27.53
C TRP A 405 10.07 -1.58 -27.56
N ALA A 406 9.37 -1.32 -26.48
CA ALA A 406 7.93 -1.50 -26.34
C ALA A 406 7.17 -0.17 -26.45
N THR A 407 5.97 -0.23 -27.00
CA THR A 407 4.97 0.84 -26.90
C THR A 407 4.13 0.60 -25.65
N ALA A 408 3.83 1.66 -24.91
CA ALA A 408 3.01 1.57 -23.71
C ALA A 408 1.54 1.32 -24.06
N GLY A 409 0.84 0.56 -23.22
CA GLY A 409 -0.61 0.53 -23.21
C GLY A 409 -1.22 1.85 -22.74
N ASP A 410 -2.52 1.99 -23.00
CA ASP A 410 -3.32 3.17 -22.69
C ASP A 410 -4.71 2.83 -22.13
N GLU A 411 -5.02 1.54 -21.89
CA GLU A 411 -6.32 1.09 -21.41
C GLU A 411 -6.21 0.07 -20.27
N TRP A 412 -6.92 0.33 -19.18
CA TRP A 412 -7.17 -0.67 -18.15
C TRP A 412 -8.23 -1.67 -18.61
N THR A 413 -7.93 -2.96 -18.59
CA THR A 413 -8.85 -3.99 -19.06
C THR A 413 -9.40 -4.83 -17.91
N VAL A 414 -10.70 -5.14 -17.96
CA VAL A 414 -11.36 -6.03 -17.00
C VAL A 414 -12.23 -7.05 -17.73
N PHE A 415 -12.34 -8.26 -17.18
CA PHE A 415 -13.00 -9.41 -17.81
C PHE A 415 -13.97 -10.05 -16.82
N ASP A 416 -15.22 -10.26 -17.24
CA ASP A 416 -16.24 -10.89 -16.41
C ASP A 416 -16.20 -12.41 -16.63
N LEU A 417 -15.76 -13.14 -15.60
CA LEU A 417 -15.57 -14.59 -15.64
C LEU A 417 -16.44 -15.28 -14.58
N PRO A 418 -16.66 -16.61 -14.67
CA PRO A 418 -17.47 -17.34 -13.69
C PRO A 418 -17.00 -17.15 -12.25
N PHE A 419 -15.69 -17.00 -12.04
CA PHE A 419 -15.09 -16.81 -10.71
C PHE A 419 -15.03 -15.37 -10.22
N GLY A 420 -15.52 -14.39 -11.00
CA GLY A 420 -15.49 -12.98 -10.66
C GLY A 420 -15.01 -12.10 -11.79
N ARG A 421 -14.98 -10.80 -11.55
CA ARG A 421 -14.38 -9.82 -12.46
C ARG A 421 -12.87 -9.81 -12.27
N LEU A 422 -12.15 -10.14 -13.32
CA LEU A 422 -10.68 -10.19 -13.37
C LEU A 422 -10.13 -8.88 -13.95
N GLY A 423 -9.15 -8.28 -13.29
CA GLY A 423 -8.29 -7.23 -13.84
C GLY A 423 -6.89 -7.77 -14.12
N LEU A 424 -6.19 -7.16 -15.08
CA LEU A 424 -4.81 -7.53 -15.42
C LEU A 424 -3.87 -6.36 -15.12
N LEU A 425 -2.72 -6.69 -14.52
CA LEU A 425 -1.56 -5.81 -14.38
C LEU A 425 -0.32 -6.59 -14.80
N ILE A 426 0.80 -5.91 -15.12
CA ILE A 426 2.05 -6.60 -15.45
C ILE A 426 3.21 -5.98 -14.68
N GLY A 427 3.92 -6.81 -13.91
CA GLY A 427 5.20 -6.47 -13.27
C GLY A 427 5.26 -5.06 -12.71
N HIS A 428 5.94 -4.18 -13.43
CA HIS A 428 6.17 -2.76 -13.08
C HIS A 428 4.90 -1.97 -12.74
N ASP A 429 3.73 -2.33 -13.28
CA ASP A 429 2.46 -1.69 -12.90
C ASP A 429 2.19 -1.78 -11.39
N LEU A 430 2.70 -2.81 -10.69
CA LEU A 430 2.56 -2.97 -9.24
C LEU A 430 3.38 -1.96 -8.42
N ALA A 431 4.31 -1.23 -9.03
CA ALA A 431 5.00 -0.10 -8.39
C ALA A 431 4.11 1.16 -8.30
N PHE A 432 3.00 1.21 -9.05
CA PHE A 432 2.08 2.34 -9.13
C PHE A 432 0.79 2.00 -8.36
N PRO A 433 0.61 2.52 -7.14
CA PRO A 433 -0.57 2.18 -6.34
C PRO A 433 -1.89 2.62 -6.99
N GLU A 434 -1.86 3.63 -7.87
CA GLU A 434 -3.02 4.06 -8.67
C GLU A 434 -3.58 2.93 -9.55
N ALA A 435 -2.72 2.03 -10.06
CA ALA A 435 -3.11 0.96 -10.96
C ALA A 435 -4.09 -0.03 -10.30
N GLY A 436 -3.72 -0.54 -9.13
CA GLY A 436 -4.58 -1.41 -8.33
C GLY A 436 -5.88 -0.71 -7.91
N ARG A 437 -5.80 0.58 -7.57
CA ARG A 437 -6.95 1.37 -7.14
C ARG A 437 -7.96 1.58 -8.26
N VAL A 438 -7.52 1.91 -9.48
CA VAL A 438 -8.41 2.06 -10.64
C VAL A 438 -9.12 0.74 -10.95
N LEU A 439 -8.41 -0.39 -10.93
CA LEU A 439 -9.03 -1.70 -11.13
C LEU A 439 -10.05 -2.02 -10.03
N ALA A 440 -9.74 -1.76 -8.76
CA ALA A 440 -10.68 -1.95 -7.66
C ALA A 440 -11.96 -1.12 -7.85
N LEU A 441 -11.84 0.14 -8.28
CA LEU A 441 -12.96 1.05 -8.57
C LEU A 441 -13.84 0.58 -9.74
N ARG A 442 -13.29 -0.24 -10.64
CA ARG A 442 -14.03 -0.89 -11.74
C ARG A 442 -14.72 -2.21 -11.31
N GLY A 443 -14.70 -2.53 -10.03
CA GLY A 443 -15.36 -3.71 -9.47
C GLY A 443 -14.58 -5.00 -9.64
N VAL A 444 -13.27 -4.91 -9.83
CA VAL A 444 -12.40 -6.09 -9.95
C VAL A 444 -12.35 -6.84 -8.61
N ASP A 445 -12.54 -8.14 -8.68
CA ASP A 445 -12.43 -9.04 -7.52
C ASP A 445 -11.05 -9.66 -7.44
N VAL A 446 -10.49 -10.02 -8.60
CA VAL A 446 -9.20 -10.70 -8.73
C VAL A 446 -8.33 -9.88 -9.67
N ILE A 447 -7.12 -9.52 -9.24
CA ILE A 447 -6.07 -9.02 -10.13
C ILE A 447 -5.13 -10.18 -10.43
N ALA A 448 -4.90 -10.48 -11.71
CA ALA A 448 -3.81 -11.35 -12.14
C ALA A 448 -2.63 -10.51 -12.59
N ALA A 449 -1.44 -10.83 -12.07
CA ALA A 449 -0.22 -10.08 -12.34
C ALA A 449 0.95 -11.01 -12.72
N PRO A 450 1.14 -11.29 -14.02
CA PRO A 450 2.44 -11.75 -14.53
C PRO A 450 3.50 -10.71 -14.20
N ALA A 451 4.57 -11.10 -13.55
CA ALA A 451 5.60 -10.20 -13.06
C ALA A 451 7.02 -10.70 -13.38
N ALA A 452 7.90 -9.73 -13.63
CA ALA A 452 9.35 -9.86 -13.54
C ALA A 452 9.88 -8.68 -12.72
N ILE A 453 9.62 -8.69 -11.41
CA ILE A 453 10.02 -7.63 -10.50
C ILE A 453 11.32 -8.02 -9.82
N ALA A 454 12.40 -7.30 -10.17
CA ALA A 454 13.69 -7.42 -9.54
C ALA A 454 13.82 -6.44 -8.36
N GLY A 455 14.69 -6.78 -7.43
CA GLY A 455 14.94 -6.00 -6.23
C GLY A 455 14.10 -6.46 -5.04
N ARG A 456 14.00 -5.57 -4.05
CA ARG A 456 13.49 -5.89 -2.73
C ARG A 456 11.99 -5.64 -2.66
N ILE A 457 11.24 -6.72 -2.54
CA ILE A 457 9.77 -6.69 -2.42
C ILE A 457 9.26 -7.38 -1.14
N SER A 458 10.18 -7.84 -0.28
CA SER A 458 9.86 -8.48 0.99
C SER A 458 10.93 -8.23 2.05
N PHE A 459 10.51 -8.19 3.32
CA PHE A 459 11.38 -8.16 4.50
C PHE A 459 10.83 -9.06 5.59
N GLY A 460 11.76 -9.61 6.37
CA GLY A 460 11.45 -10.34 7.60
C GLY A 460 11.32 -9.43 8.82
N HIS A 461 10.66 -9.96 9.85
CA HIS A 461 10.55 -9.36 11.18
C HIS A 461 10.92 -10.40 12.24
N PRO A 462 11.73 -10.06 13.26
CA PRO A 462 12.19 -11.02 14.28
C PRO A 462 11.09 -11.43 15.28
N GLY A 463 9.95 -10.74 15.25
CA GLY A 463 8.84 -10.90 16.20
C GLY A 463 8.74 -9.70 17.14
N SER A 464 7.59 -9.55 17.79
CA SER A 464 7.30 -8.47 18.72
C SER A 464 7.02 -9.03 20.11
N LYS A 465 7.46 -8.29 21.13
CA LYS A 465 7.15 -8.56 22.54
C LYS A 465 5.82 -7.95 22.97
N VAL A 466 5.25 -7.04 22.16
CA VAL A 466 3.95 -6.44 22.43
C VAL A 466 2.88 -7.53 22.29
N ALA A 467 2.05 -7.66 23.33
CA ALA A 467 0.95 -8.60 23.30
C ALA A 467 -0.06 -8.20 22.21
N GLN A 468 -0.74 -9.17 21.62
CA GLN A 468 -1.78 -8.92 20.63
C GLN A 468 -2.96 -9.85 20.90
N ASN A 469 -4.15 -9.39 20.55
CA ASN A 469 -5.34 -10.22 20.65
C ASN A 469 -5.22 -11.43 19.71
N PRO A 470 -5.45 -12.67 20.20
CA PRO A 470 -5.54 -13.83 19.31
C PRO A 470 -6.59 -13.59 18.22
N PRO A 471 -6.34 -13.97 16.95
CA PRO A 471 -5.24 -14.78 16.43
C PRO A 471 -4.07 -13.98 15.80
N ILE A 472 -3.88 -12.72 16.16
CA ILE A 472 -2.82 -11.87 15.57
C ILE A 472 -1.43 -12.45 15.93
N PRO A 473 -0.55 -12.69 14.93
CA PRO A 473 0.75 -13.28 15.17
C PRO A 473 1.77 -12.26 15.69
N THR A 474 2.47 -12.61 16.77
CA THR A 474 3.57 -11.83 17.35
C THR A 474 4.95 -12.43 17.08
N GLY A 475 5.03 -13.69 16.67
CA GLY A 475 6.30 -14.37 16.39
C GLY A 475 7.05 -13.83 15.17
N ALA A 476 8.26 -14.35 14.95
CA ALA A 476 9.05 -14.05 13.77
C ALA A 476 8.30 -14.39 12.48
N ASP A 477 8.52 -13.59 11.44
CA ASP A 477 7.97 -13.82 10.11
C ASP A 477 9.01 -13.40 9.06
N PRO A 478 9.56 -14.33 8.27
CA PRO A 478 10.55 -14.00 7.24
C PRO A 478 9.98 -13.15 6.08
N HIS A 479 8.66 -13.05 5.99
CA HIS A 479 7.93 -12.31 4.94
C HIS A 479 6.92 -11.34 5.55
N HIS A 480 7.28 -10.69 6.66
CA HIS A 480 6.43 -9.72 7.35
C HIS A 480 5.91 -8.64 6.41
N TRP A 481 6.81 -7.98 5.68
CA TRP A 481 6.44 -7.16 4.54
C TRP A 481 6.57 -7.99 3.27
N LEU A 482 5.56 -7.87 2.40
CA LEU A 482 5.53 -8.43 1.06
C LEU A 482 4.64 -7.52 0.21
N LEU A 483 5.20 -6.91 -0.83
CA LEU A 483 4.51 -5.90 -1.64
C LEU A 483 3.17 -6.41 -2.19
N PHE A 484 3.14 -7.64 -2.71
CA PHE A 484 1.93 -8.25 -3.27
C PHE A 484 0.78 -8.34 -2.25
N ARG A 485 1.10 -8.71 -0.99
CA ARG A 485 0.11 -8.76 0.08
C ARG A 485 -0.51 -7.39 0.33
N VAL A 486 0.31 -6.34 0.40
CA VAL A 486 -0.17 -4.99 0.66
C VAL A 486 -1.03 -4.50 -0.51
N ARG A 487 -0.63 -4.79 -1.75
CA ARG A 487 -1.41 -4.46 -2.97
C ARG A 487 -2.78 -5.12 -3.00
N ALA A 488 -2.89 -6.36 -2.51
CA ALA A 488 -4.16 -7.07 -2.39
C ALA A 488 -5.06 -6.40 -1.33
N GLY A 489 -4.51 -6.21 -0.13
CA GLY A 489 -5.24 -5.68 1.02
C GLY A 489 -5.73 -4.25 0.85
N GLU A 490 -4.86 -3.33 0.42
CA GLU A 490 -5.20 -1.92 0.29
C GLU A 490 -6.30 -1.66 -0.75
N ASN A 491 -6.45 -2.55 -1.73
CA ASN A 491 -7.46 -2.48 -2.78
C ASN A 491 -8.65 -3.42 -2.53
N ASN A 492 -8.65 -4.13 -1.39
CA ASN A 492 -9.58 -5.22 -1.07
C ASN A 492 -9.82 -6.17 -2.25
N VAL A 493 -8.78 -6.57 -2.98
CA VAL A 493 -8.84 -7.54 -4.09
C VAL A 493 -8.12 -8.83 -3.70
N TRP A 494 -8.47 -9.94 -4.33
CA TRP A 494 -7.52 -11.04 -4.46
C TRP A 494 -6.43 -10.64 -5.45
N LEU A 495 -5.17 -10.87 -5.13
CA LEU A 495 -4.06 -10.71 -6.08
C LEU A 495 -3.41 -12.06 -6.34
N VAL A 496 -3.36 -12.48 -7.60
CA VAL A 496 -2.64 -13.67 -8.06
C VAL A 496 -1.41 -13.18 -8.83
N ALA A 497 -0.25 -13.16 -8.16
CA ALA A 497 1.01 -12.67 -8.73
C ALA A 497 1.93 -13.84 -9.06
N ALA A 498 2.49 -13.85 -10.27
CA ALA A 498 3.43 -14.85 -10.74
C ALA A 498 4.74 -14.15 -11.13
N ASN A 499 5.80 -14.32 -10.36
CA ASN A 499 7.04 -13.58 -10.52
C ASN A 499 8.19 -14.48 -10.99
N HIS A 500 9.19 -13.87 -11.62
CA HIS A 500 10.48 -14.52 -11.92
C HIS A 500 11.21 -14.92 -10.64
N ILE A 501 12.04 -15.96 -10.73
CA ILE A 501 12.95 -16.39 -9.67
C ILE A 501 14.34 -16.60 -10.25
N ASP A 502 15.27 -15.72 -9.87
CA ASP A 502 16.67 -15.73 -10.27
C ASP A 502 17.41 -14.75 -9.34
N GLU A 503 17.92 -15.27 -8.22
CA GLU A 503 18.59 -14.45 -7.19
C GLU A 503 19.81 -13.72 -7.75
N ALA A 504 20.51 -14.31 -8.71
CA ALA A 504 21.68 -13.71 -9.34
C ALA A 504 21.33 -12.44 -10.13
N LYS A 505 20.08 -12.33 -10.61
CA LYS A 505 19.53 -11.14 -11.27
C LYS A 505 18.62 -10.30 -10.36
N GLY A 506 18.53 -10.66 -9.08
CA GLY A 506 17.72 -9.95 -8.09
C GLY A 506 16.22 -10.23 -8.14
N PHE A 507 15.77 -11.27 -8.85
CA PHE A 507 14.36 -11.68 -8.85
C PHE A 507 14.10 -12.63 -7.68
N ALA A 508 13.37 -12.14 -6.66
CA ALA A 508 13.15 -12.86 -5.40
C ALA A 508 12.02 -13.91 -5.43
N GLY A 509 11.33 -14.08 -6.56
CA GLY A 509 10.12 -14.91 -6.62
C GLY A 509 8.98 -14.31 -5.80
N LYS A 510 8.50 -15.07 -4.80
CA LYS A 510 7.32 -14.78 -3.96
C LYS A 510 6.00 -14.77 -4.73
N SER A 511 5.90 -15.60 -5.77
CA SER A 511 4.67 -15.83 -6.52
C SER A 511 3.61 -16.46 -5.62
N GLY A 512 2.38 -15.99 -5.70
CA GLY A 512 1.32 -16.45 -4.82
C GLY A 512 -0.03 -15.83 -5.06
N ILE A 513 -0.96 -16.23 -4.19
CA ILE A 513 -2.33 -15.75 -4.09
C ILE A 513 -2.44 -15.02 -2.75
N PHE A 514 -2.84 -13.75 -2.79
CA PHE A 514 -2.91 -12.88 -1.61
C PHE A 514 -4.33 -12.34 -1.43
N GLY A 515 -4.82 -12.41 -0.20
CA GLY A 515 -6.19 -12.07 0.16
C GLY A 515 -6.50 -10.58 0.27
N PRO A 516 -7.79 -10.22 0.21
CA PRO A 516 -8.27 -8.84 0.20
C PRO A 516 -8.29 -8.15 1.57
N ASP A 517 -8.04 -8.86 2.66
CA ASP A 517 -8.14 -8.32 4.02
C ASP A 517 -6.80 -8.44 4.74
N SER A 518 -6.20 -7.29 5.08
CA SER A 518 -4.93 -7.23 5.81
C SER A 518 -5.10 -7.27 7.33
N PHE A 519 -6.32 -7.09 7.84
CA PHE A 519 -6.64 -7.12 9.27
C PHE A 519 -7.16 -8.49 9.73
N ALA A 520 -7.49 -9.38 8.78
CA ALA A 520 -7.91 -10.74 9.08
C ALA A 520 -6.71 -11.67 9.32
N PHE A 521 -6.74 -12.36 10.47
CA PHE A 521 -5.77 -13.40 10.83
C PHE A 521 -6.47 -14.74 11.13
N PRO A 522 -5.89 -15.90 10.75
CA PRO A 522 -4.74 -16.02 9.85
C PRO A 522 -5.05 -15.42 8.47
N ARG A 523 -4.03 -14.87 7.82
CA ARG A 523 -4.19 -14.25 6.51
C ARG A 523 -4.62 -15.31 5.49
N SER A 524 -5.53 -14.94 4.61
CA SER A 524 -5.90 -15.79 3.47
C SER A 524 -4.89 -15.60 2.34
N GLU A 525 -3.79 -16.36 2.38
CA GLU A 525 -2.75 -16.31 1.35
C GLU A 525 -2.04 -17.67 1.19
N ALA A 526 -1.45 -17.89 0.01
CA ALA A 526 -0.49 -18.98 -0.22
C ALA A 526 0.53 -18.52 -1.27
N PHE A 527 1.82 -18.71 -1.00
CA PHE A 527 2.89 -18.29 -1.92
C PHE A 527 4.10 -19.22 -1.85
N ILE A 528 4.94 -19.15 -2.88
CA ILE A 528 6.19 -19.90 -3.00
C ILE A 528 7.32 -19.03 -2.46
N PRO A 529 7.91 -19.35 -1.30
CA PRO A 529 8.98 -18.54 -0.75
C PRO A 529 10.24 -18.62 -1.62
N GLU A 530 10.64 -19.80 -2.08
CA GLU A 530 11.92 -20.03 -2.77
C GLU A 530 11.76 -21.08 -3.86
N GLY A 531 12.67 -21.07 -4.84
CA GLY A 531 12.71 -22.06 -5.93
C GLY A 531 11.60 -21.91 -6.95
N GLU A 532 11.59 -22.78 -7.97
CA GLU A 532 10.50 -22.85 -8.94
C GLU A 532 9.35 -23.72 -8.42
N GLY A 533 8.11 -23.43 -8.83
CA GLY A 533 6.97 -24.24 -8.41
C GLY A 533 5.61 -23.70 -8.81
N LEU A 534 4.57 -24.35 -8.30
CA LEU A 534 3.17 -23.94 -8.41
C LEU A 534 2.55 -23.90 -7.02
N VAL A 535 1.82 -22.83 -6.73
CA VAL A 535 1.00 -22.71 -5.53
C VAL A 535 -0.45 -22.50 -5.92
N THR A 536 -1.36 -23.06 -5.13
CA THR A 536 -2.80 -22.85 -5.27
C THR A 536 -3.39 -22.35 -3.97
N ALA A 537 -4.48 -21.59 -4.07
CA ALA A 537 -5.29 -21.21 -2.94
C ALA A 537 -6.76 -21.09 -3.35
N THR A 538 -7.63 -21.32 -2.38
CA THR A 538 -9.05 -21.05 -2.51
C THR A 538 -9.34 -19.57 -2.30
N ILE A 539 -10.02 -18.96 -3.26
CA ILE A 539 -10.53 -17.59 -3.20
C ILE A 539 -12.05 -17.61 -3.05
N ASP A 540 -12.60 -16.58 -2.42
CA ASP A 540 -14.04 -16.32 -2.38
C ASP A 540 -14.34 -14.93 -2.93
N THR A 541 -15.15 -14.89 -3.99
CA THR A 541 -15.65 -13.68 -4.67
C THR A 541 -17.18 -13.58 -4.62
N GLY A 542 -17.83 -14.47 -3.87
CA GLY A 542 -19.27 -14.58 -3.81
C GLY A 542 -19.93 -13.51 -2.95
N THR A 543 -21.25 -13.50 -3.00
CA THR A 543 -22.12 -12.84 -2.03
C THR A 543 -23.14 -13.86 -1.55
N LEU A 544 -23.47 -13.86 -0.26
CA LEU A 544 -24.46 -14.78 0.29
C LEU A 544 -25.79 -14.64 -0.49
N PRO A 545 -26.38 -15.75 -0.97
CA PRO A 545 -27.64 -15.71 -1.70
C PRO A 545 -28.74 -14.97 -0.93
N GLY A 546 -29.47 -14.10 -1.62
CA GLY A 546 -30.56 -13.32 -1.03
C GLY A 546 -30.12 -12.12 -0.18
N SER A 547 -28.82 -11.90 0.03
CA SER A 547 -28.33 -10.70 0.70
C SER A 547 -28.55 -9.47 -0.20
N PRO A 548 -29.15 -8.38 0.31
CA PRO A 548 -29.31 -7.14 -0.45
C PRO A 548 -27.98 -6.39 -0.64
N TYR A 549 -26.98 -6.67 0.20
CA TYR A 549 -25.64 -6.07 0.16
C TYR A 549 -24.57 -7.15 -0.04
N PRO A 550 -23.40 -6.81 -0.59
CA PRO A 550 -22.30 -7.77 -0.65
C PRO A 550 -21.83 -8.16 0.75
N THR A 551 -21.51 -9.43 0.92
CA THR A 551 -21.11 -9.99 2.22
C THR A 551 -19.62 -10.24 2.31
N ASN A 552 -18.95 -10.46 1.18
CA ASN A 552 -17.51 -10.64 1.11
C ASN A 552 -16.79 -9.28 0.96
N VAL A 553 -15.69 -9.10 1.69
CA VAL A 553 -14.85 -7.89 1.67
C VAL A 553 -14.39 -7.51 0.27
N VAL A 554 -14.16 -8.49 -0.61
CA VAL A 554 -13.73 -8.23 -1.99
C VAL A 554 -14.78 -7.49 -2.82
N ARG A 555 -16.05 -7.68 -2.48
CA ARG A 555 -17.20 -7.03 -3.13
C ARG A 555 -17.65 -5.76 -2.41
N ARG A 556 -17.47 -5.70 -1.09
CA ARG A 556 -17.76 -4.51 -0.28
C ARG A 556 -16.74 -3.40 -0.48
N LYS A 557 -15.46 -3.78 -0.61
CA LYS A 557 -14.30 -2.88 -0.74
C LYS A 557 -14.25 -1.82 0.36
N ASP A 558 -14.26 -2.22 1.62
CA ASP A 558 -14.40 -1.30 2.76
C ASP A 558 -13.36 -0.15 2.74
N LEU A 559 -12.08 -0.43 2.45
CA LEU A 559 -11.05 0.62 2.35
C LEU A 559 -11.20 1.49 1.10
N VAL A 560 -11.85 0.99 0.05
CA VAL A 560 -12.15 1.78 -1.16
C VAL A 560 -13.39 2.67 -0.93
N ALA A 561 -14.35 2.21 -0.13
CA ALA A 561 -15.54 2.96 0.23
C ALA A 561 -15.23 4.17 1.14
N MET A 562 -14.17 4.08 1.95
CA MET A 562 -13.77 5.13 2.91
C MET A 562 -12.93 6.27 2.31
N ARG A 563 -12.68 6.25 1.00
CA ARG A 563 -11.87 7.25 0.29
C ARG A 563 -12.46 8.65 0.35
N GLN A 564 -11.60 9.64 0.51
CA GLN A 564 -11.95 11.07 0.51
C GLN A 564 -11.59 11.73 -0.83
N VAL A 565 -12.37 11.43 -1.87
CA VAL A 565 -12.05 11.80 -3.28
C VAL A 565 -11.88 13.29 -3.55
N HIS A 566 -12.42 14.15 -2.68
CA HIS A 566 -12.33 15.60 -2.83
C HIS A 566 -10.90 16.14 -2.63
N HIS A 567 -9.98 15.35 -2.02
CA HIS A 567 -8.56 15.71 -1.92
C HIS A 567 -7.74 15.28 -3.13
N TYR A 568 -8.25 14.40 -3.99
CA TYR A 568 -7.40 13.61 -4.90
C TYR A 568 -7.14 14.26 -6.26
N LEU A 569 -7.60 15.50 -6.46
CA LEU A 569 -7.42 16.21 -7.73
C LEU A 569 -5.95 16.32 -8.18
N PRO A 570 -4.95 16.53 -7.30
CA PRO A 570 -3.54 16.52 -7.69
C PRO A 570 -3.06 15.17 -8.25
N LEU A 571 -3.71 14.04 -7.92
CA LEU A 571 -3.32 12.72 -8.41
C LEU A 571 -3.59 12.52 -9.90
N VAL A 572 -4.56 13.26 -10.45
CA VAL A 572 -5.03 13.09 -11.83
C VAL A 572 -4.63 14.24 -12.76
N ARG A 573 -4.01 15.29 -12.22
CA ARG A 573 -3.47 16.39 -13.03
C ARG A 573 -2.15 15.98 -13.68
N GLN A 574 -1.95 16.45 -14.90
CA GLN A 574 -0.63 16.52 -15.51
C GLN A 574 -0.01 17.83 -15.03
N ASP A 575 1.14 17.75 -14.37
CA ASP A 575 1.94 18.93 -14.02
C ASP A 575 2.60 19.54 -15.27
#